data_AF-N9FL82-F1
#
_entry.id   AF-N9FL82-F1
#
_cell.length_a   1.000
_cell.length_b   1.000
_cell.length_c   1.000
_cell.angle_alpha   90.00
_cell.angle_beta   90.00
_cell.angle_gamma   90.00
#
_symmetry.space_group_name_H-M   'P 1'
#
loop_
_entity.id
_entity.type
_entity.pdbx_description
1 polymer ?
#
loop_
_entity_poly.entity_id
_entity_poly.type
_entity_poly.pdbx_seq_one_letter_code
_entity_poly.pdbx_strand_id
1 'polypeptide(L)' 'MSDQETFVLMPVELSHEAATKRANEQFEENSRLFKNLHRDCTEPEFTRLKDRWLANRVVQLQEQYRALVKIVGRTH' A
#
# COMPACT_ATOMS: atom_id res chain seq x y z
N MET A 1 11.32 39.70 -6.81
CA MET A 1 11.74 38.30 -6.98
C MET A 1 10.47 37.48 -6.90
N SER A 2 10.03 36.85 -8.00
CA SER A 2 8.85 36.01 -7.93
C SER A 2 9.22 34.77 -7.15
N ASP A 3 8.57 34.55 -6.00
CA ASP A 3 8.57 33.26 -5.34
C ASP A 3 7.95 32.26 -6.33
N GLN A 4 8.79 31.55 -7.08
CA GLN A 4 8.36 30.45 -7.92
C GLN A 4 7.92 29.34 -6.97
N GLU A 5 6.62 29.28 -6.68
CA GLU A 5 6.02 28.15 -5.99
C GLU A 5 6.42 26.86 -6.72
N THR A 6 7.27 26.08 -6.06
CA THR A 6 7.76 24.82 -6.61
C THR A 6 6.77 23.73 -6.23
N PHE A 7 5.92 23.33 -7.17
CA PHE A 7 4.98 22.23 -6.97
C PHE A 7 5.72 20.89 -7.03
N VAL A 8 5.56 20.07 -5.99
CA VAL A 8 6.15 18.71 -5.92
C VAL A 8 5.05 17.69 -6.16
N LEU A 9 5.23 16.83 -7.16
CA LEU A 9 4.35 15.69 -7.40
C LEU A 9 4.60 14.64 -6.31
N MET A 10 3.53 14.29 -5.59
CA MET A 10 3.58 13.30 -4.50
C MET A 10 2.64 12.12 -4.82
N PRO A 11 3.05 10.88 -4.54
CA PRO A 11 2.18 9.71 -4.73
C PRO A 11 0.90 9.83 -3.91
N VAL A 12 -0.25 9.56 -4.54
CA VAL A 12 -1.57 9.65 -3.90
C VAL A 12 -1.74 8.59 -2.80
N GLU A 13 -1.04 7.48 -2.94
CA GLU A 13 -0.96 6.36 -2.00
C GLU A 13 -0.21 6.70 -0.71
N LEU A 14 0.30 7.93 -0.56
CA LEU A 14 0.67 8.45 0.77
C LEU A 14 -0.55 8.70 1.65
N SER A 15 -1.73 8.92 1.04
CA SER A 15 -2.99 8.93 1.77
C SER A 15 -3.38 7.53 2.22
N HIS A 16 -4.00 7.43 3.40
CA HIS A 16 -4.46 6.15 3.92
C HIS A 16 -5.55 5.53 3.04
N GLU A 17 -6.45 6.35 2.50
CA GLU A 17 -7.55 5.89 1.64
C GLU A 17 -7.04 5.25 0.35
N ALA A 18 -6.15 5.93 -0.39
CA ALA A 18 -5.61 5.39 -1.64
C ALA A 18 -4.71 4.17 -1.39
N ALA A 19 -3.92 4.17 -0.32
CA ALA A 19 -3.14 2.99 0.07
C ALA A 19 -4.03 1.80 0.43
N THR A 20 -5.15 2.03 1.11
CA THR A 20 -6.15 0.99 1.44
C THR A 20 -6.81 0.45 0.19
N LYS A 21 -7.21 1.32 -0.74
CA LYS A 21 -7.75 0.90 -2.02
C LYS A 21 -6.75 0.02 -2.78
N ARG A 22 -5.49 0.46 -2.87
CA ARG A 22 -4.44 -0.28 -3.57
C ARG A 22 -4.12 -1.63 -2.91
N ALA A 23 -4.10 -1.68 -1.58
CA ALA A 23 -3.91 -2.94 -0.84
C ALA A 23 -5.05 -3.94 -1.11
N ASN A 24 -6.29 -3.46 -1.19
CA ASN A 24 -7.44 -4.31 -1.55
C ASN A 24 -7.35 -4.81 -3.00
N GLU A 25 -6.99 -3.96 -3.95
CA GLU A 25 -6.78 -4.39 -5.35
C GLU A 25 -5.72 -5.52 -5.44
N GLN A 26 -4.58 -5.34 -4.75
CA GLN A 26 -3.53 -6.37 -4.70
C GLN A 26 -3.98 -7.66 -4.01
N PHE A 27 -4.86 -7.55 -3.01
CA PHE A 27 -5.46 -8.73 -2.39
C PHE A 27 -6.35 -9.47 -3.39
N GLU A 28 -7.23 -8.77 -4.11
CA GLU A 28 -8.13 -9.38 -5.07
C GLU A 28 -7.37 -10.06 -6.22
N GLU A 29 -6.33 -9.40 -6.74
CA GLU A 29 -5.41 -9.95 -7.75
C GLU A 29 -4.76 -11.28 -7.30
N ASN A 30 -4.45 -11.40 -6.01
CA ASN A 30 -3.77 -12.57 -5.43
C ASN A 30 -4.68 -13.45 -4.57
N SER A 31 -5.99 -13.20 -4.58
CA SER A 31 -6.95 -13.78 -3.63
C SER A 31 -6.98 -15.30 -3.69
N ARG A 32 -6.85 -15.87 -4.89
CA ARG A 32 -6.77 -17.33 -5.11
C ARG A 32 -5.53 -17.94 -4.47
N LEU A 33 -4.36 -17.30 -4.63
CA LEU A 33 -3.13 -17.77 -4.02
C LEU A 33 -3.22 -17.67 -2.48
N PHE A 34 -3.74 -16.57 -1.98
CA PHE A 34 -3.92 -16.34 -0.55
C PHE A 34 -4.87 -17.37 0.07
N LYS A 35 -6.00 -17.67 -0.59
CA LYS A 35 -6.93 -18.74 -0.19
C LYS A 35 -6.27 -20.11 -0.20
N ASN A 36 -5.47 -20.42 -1.22
CA ASN A 36 -4.80 -21.71 -1.30
C ASN A 36 -3.73 -21.89 -0.22
N LEU A 37 -2.98 -20.85 0.11
CA LEU A 37 -1.98 -20.85 1.19
C LEU A 37 -2.62 -21.05 2.57
N HIS A 38 -3.85 -20.59 2.73
CA HIS A 38 -4.61 -20.64 3.99
C HIS A 38 -5.83 -21.56 3.90
N ARG A 39 -5.77 -22.59 3.04
CA ARG A 39 -6.92 -23.48 2.76
C ARG A 39 -7.43 -24.24 3.99
N ASP A 40 -6.54 -24.45 4.96
CA ASP A 40 -6.82 -25.21 6.18
C ASP A 40 -7.31 -24.31 7.33
N CYS A 41 -7.39 -22.99 7.11
CA CYS A 41 -7.94 -22.05 8.09
C CYS A 41 -9.47 -22.09 8.10
N THR A 42 -10.05 -21.91 9.29
CA THR A 42 -11.48 -21.63 9.41
C THR A 42 -11.80 -20.23 8.87
N GLU A 43 -13.05 -19.98 8.49
CA GLU A 43 -13.47 -18.66 7.97
C GLU A 43 -13.12 -17.48 8.91
N PRO A 44 -13.29 -17.59 10.25
CA PRO A 44 -12.88 -16.52 11.16
C PRO A 44 -11.36 -16.29 11.20
N GLU A 45 -10.57 -17.34 11.11
CA GLU A 45 -9.10 -17.25 11.06
C GLU A 45 -8.64 -16.63 9.74
N PHE A 46 -9.24 -17.06 8.63
CA PHE A 46 -8.97 -16.51 7.31
C PHE A 46 -9.27 -15.02 7.25
N THR A 47 -10.43 -14.60 7.80
CA THR A 47 -10.81 -13.18 7.87
C THR A 47 -9.79 -12.37 8.67
N ARG A 48 -9.39 -12.84 9.86
CA ARG A 48 -8.37 -12.17 10.67
C ARG A 48 -7.02 -12.08 9.97
N LEU A 49 -6.61 -13.12 9.24
CA LEU A 49 -5.38 -13.12 8.46
C LEU A 49 -5.43 -12.11 7.31
N LYS A 50 -6.54 -12.08 6.57
CA LYS A 50 -6.79 -11.09 5.53
C LYS A 50 -6.71 -9.66 6.08
N ASP A 51 -7.40 -9.36 7.17
CA ASP A 51 -7.44 -8.01 7.74
C ASP A 51 -6.06 -7.55 8.19
N ARG A 52 -5.29 -8.44 8.85
CA ARG A 52 -3.90 -8.16 9.24
C ARG A 52 -3.00 -7.96 8.04
N TRP A 53 -3.15 -8.77 7.00
CA TRP A 53 -2.37 -8.64 5.77
C TRP A 53 -2.65 -7.28 5.11
N LEU A 54 -3.92 -6.90 4.98
CA LEU A 54 -4.32 -5.62 4.41
C LEU A 54 -3.76 -4.44 5.20
N ALA A 55 -3.93 -4.45 6.54
CA ALA A 55 -3.43 -3.38 7.40
C ALA A 55 -1.91 -3.20 7.27
N ASN A 56 -1.14 -4.29 7.29
CA ASN A 56 0.30 -4.24 7.08
C ASN A 56 0.66 -3.75 5.67
N ARG A 57 -0.09 -4.17 4.66
CA ARG A 57 0.18 -3.81 3.27
C ARG A 57 -0.01 -2.32 3.02
N VAL A 58 -1.01 -1.70 3.64
CA VAL A 58 -1.23 -0.24 3.58
C VAL A 58 0.00 0.51 4.08
N VAL A 59 0.54 0.13 5.24
CA VAL A 59 1.73 0.76 5.82
C VAL A 59 2.94 0.58 4.90
N GLN A 60 3.16 -0.65 4.41
CA GLN A 60 4.26 -0.94 3.49
C GLN A 60 4.21 -0.12 2.20
N LEU A 61 3.02 0.02 1.59
CA LEU A 61 2.85 0.84 0.39
C LEU A 61 3.25 2.29 0.66
N GLN A 62 2.76 2.87 1.76
CA GLN A 62 3.12 4.23 2.15
C GLN A 62 4.63 4.39 2.37
N GLU A 63 5.28 3.44 3.03
CA GLU A 63 6.73 3.44 3.24
C GLU A 63 7.51 3.33 1.93
N GLN A 64 7.08 2.47 1.00
CA GLN A 64 7.68 2.31 -0.32
C GLN A 64 7.59 3.60 -1.12
N TYR A 65 6.43 4.25 -1.16
CA TYR A 65 6.26 5.54 -1.85
C TYR A 65 7.08 6.66 -1.19
N ARG A 66 7.15 6.72 0.15
CA ARG A 66 8.04 7.66 0.86
C ARG A 66 9.50 7.43 0.52
N ALA A 67 9.94 6.18 0.43
CA ALA A 67 11.31 5.84 0.07
C ALA A 67 11.62 6.26 -1.37
N LEU A 68 10.71 6.02 -2.31
CA LEU A 68 10.84 6.46 -3.71
C LEU A 68 11.00 7.98 -3.83
N VAL A 69 10.13 8.76 -3.16
CA VAL A 69 10.23 10.23 -3.14
C VAL A 69 11.59 10.69 -2.60
N LYS A 70 12.06 10.08 -1.50
CA LYS A 70 13.37 10.41 -0.92
C LYS A 70 14.54 10.12 -1.86
N ILE A 71 14.46 9.04 -2.64
CA ILE A 71 15.51 8.69 -3.61
C ILE A 71 15.49 9.68 -4.76
N VAL A 72 14.32 9.89 -5.38
CA VAL A 72 14.18 10.81 -6.53
C VAL A 72 14.62 12.23 -6.16
N GLY A 73 14.21 12.71 -4.98
CA GLY A 73 14.60 14.04 -4.48
C GLY A 73 16.08 14.20 -4.12
N ARG A 74 16.88 13.12 -4.06
CA ARG A 74 18.35 13.19 -3.89
C ARG A 74 19.11 13.22 -5.20
N THR A 75 18.46 12.84 -6.29
CA THR A 75 19.04 12.80 -7.65
C THR A 75 18.88 14.13 -8.41
N HIS A 76 18.18 15.10 -7.82
CA HIS A 76 17.97 16.45 -8.37
C HIS A 76 18.76 17.49 -7.60
#